data_AF-X1R0N1-F1
#
_entry.id   AF-X1R0N1-F1
#
_cell.length_a   1.000
_cell.length_b   1.000
_cell.length_c   1.000
_cell.angle_alpha   90.00
_cell.angle_beta   90.00
_cell.angle_gamma   90.00
#
_symmetry.space_group_name_H-M   'P 1'
#
loop_
_entity.id
_entity.type
_entity.pdbx_description
1 polymer ?
#
loop_
_entity_poly.entity_id
_entity_poly.type
_entity_poly.pdbx_seq_one_letter_code
_entity_poly.pdbx_strand_id
1 'polypeptide(L)'
;MNETEKRLRTYRALTTNPEWVEILQDALTLQAREEAEYSAKEYSWLGFEWFEVHANPQTLKKMVTSKVLNITFSSHSSTHYKIADPDLVREAIQAMLEPVSQPEREMPGDLFASIVGYPDVKTLVRYALEAEKPAHLLLSGPPASAKTMFLLELRRLPQSYYALAATLTAAGLADILFVYEPRFILIDEVERLAPEHIGVLNSLMATGIVSETKHGKTRELELDTLVFAAGIKVERLPQDLLSRFTKLHFAPYTEQEFIEVSQRVLATRENTSMDNAEYIAGELWRLHGQNADVRQCVQVARLSQGDKQRIDEVLVALRKYSA
;
A
#
# COMPACT_ATOMS: atom_id res chain seq x y z
N MET A 1 18.95 -2.78 0.20
CA MET A 1 17.83 -2.64 -0.74
C MET A 1 16.77 -3.63 -0.29
N ASN A 2 15.62 -3.13 0.15
CA ASN A 2 14.51 -3.94 0.63
C ASN A 2 13.97 -4.81 -0.53
N GLU A 3 13.35 -5.95 -0.22
CA GLU A 3 12.82 -6.89 -1.22
C GLU A 3 11.81 -6.20 -2.16
N THR A 4 10.99 -5.32 -1.57
CA THR A 4 10.06 -4.43 -2.30
C THR A 4 10.77 -3.51 -3.29
N GLU A 5 11.92 -2.94 -2.93
CA GLU A 5 12.68 -2.05 -3.82
C GLU A 5 13.31 -2.82 -4.99
N LYS A 6 13.75 -4.07 -4.77
CA LYS A 6 14.26 -4.93 -5.85
C LYS A 6 13.18 -5.21 -6.87
N ARG A 7 12.01 -5.61 -6.37
CA ARG A 7 10.83 -5.92 -7.18
C ARG A 7 10.38 -4.72 -8.01
N LEU A 8 10.21 -3.56 -7.37
CA LEU A 8 9.87 -2.31 -8.06
C LEU A 8 10.87 -1.98 -9.16
N ARG A 9 12.18 -2.14 -8.92
CA ARG A 9 13.21 -1.88 -9.93
C ARG A 9 13.08 -2.82 -11.13
N THR A 10 12.92 -4.12 -10.90
CA THR A 10 12.84 -5.13 -11.98
C THR A 10 11.57 -4.92 -12.83
N TYR A 11 10.42 -4.73 -12.19
CA TYR A 11 9.17 -4.43 -12.86
C TYR A 11 9.26 -3.12 -13.65
N ARG A 12 9.83 -2.06 -13.05
CA ARG A 12 10.06 -0.79 -13.74
C ARG A 12 10.97 -0.97 -14.95
N ALA A 13 12.03 -1.76 -14.84
CA ALA A 13 12.96 -1.98 -15.95
C ALA A 13 12.28 -2.67 -17.15
N LEU A 14 11.45 -3.69 -16.89
CA LEU A 14 10.71 -4.44 -17.90
C LEU A 14 9.58 -3.63 -18.54
N THR A 15 8.79 -2.94 -17.73
CA THR A 15 7.74 -2.03 -18.24
C THR A 15 8.32 -0.86 -19.06
N THR A 16 9.54 -0.38 -18.74
CA THR A 16 10.20 0.70 -19.51
C THR A 16 10.72 0.25 -20.86
N ASN A 17 11.00 -1.04 -20.98
CA ASN A 17 11.63 -1.61 -22.14
C ASN A 17 10.90 -2.94 -22.46
N PRO A 18 9.67 -2.88 -23.02
CA PRO A 18 8.91 -4.08 -23.35
C PRO A 18 9.67 -5.04 -24.26
N GLU A 19 10.57 -4.52 -25.09
CA GLU A 19 11.47 -5.30 -25.94
C GLU A 19 12.45 -6.21 -25.16
N TRP A 20 12.60 -6.00 -23.85
CA TRP A 20 13.42 -6.86 -22.98
C TRP A 20 12.71 -8.16 -22.61
N VAL A 21 11.38 -8.21 -22.69
CA VAL A 21 10.60 -9.37 -22.25
C VAL A 21 10.98 -10.61 -23.05
N GLU A 22 10.99 -10.53 -24.38
CA GLU A 22 11.34 -11.64 -25.27
C GLU A 22 12.78 -12.13 -25.01
N ILE A 23 13.74 -11.20 -24.94
CA ILE A 23 15.15 -11.52 -24.64
C ILE A 23 15.30 -12.22 -23.29
N LEU A 24 14.54 -11.78 -22.28
CA LEU A 24 14.62 -12.36 -20.93
C LEU A 24 13.88 -13.69 -20.82
N GLN A 25 12.85 -13.94 -21.63
CA GLN A 25 12.22 -15.26 -21.75
C GLN A 25 13.18 -16.28 -22.36
N ASP A 26 13.89 -15.90 -23.43
CA ASP A 26 14.92 -16.74 -24.05
C ASP A 26 16.07 -17.01 -23.05
N ALA A 27 16.54 -15.96 -22.37
CA ALA A 27 17.57 -16.07 -21.35
C ALA A 27 17.16 -16.96 -20.16
N LEU A 28 15.91 -16.86 -19.68
CA LEU A 28 15.38 -17.72 -18.59
C LEU A 28 15.36 -19.18 -19.01
N THR A 29 14.91 -19.45 -20.24
CA THR A 29 14.81 -20.81 -20.80
C THR A 29 16.21 -21.42 -20.95
N LEU A 30 17.14 -20.65 -21.52
CA LEU A 30 18.53 -21.07 -21.70
C LEU A 30 19.21 -21.32 -20.35
N GLN A 31 19.12 -20.37 -19.41
CA GLN A 31 19.74 -20.51 -18.10
C GLN A 31 19.22 -21.73 -17.34
N ALA A 32 17.91 -21.98 -17.34
CA ALA A 32 17.36 -23.16 -16.69
C ALA A 32 17.87 -24.48 -17.30
N ARG A 33 17.99 -24.54 -18.63
CA ARG A 33 18.50 -25.72 -19.35
C ARG A 33 19.98 -25.97 -19.04
N GLU A 34 20.81 -24.95 -19.20
CA GLU A 34 22.26 -25.08 -19.06
C GLU A 34 22.68 -25.29 -17.60
N GLU A 35 22.04 -24.63 -16.63
CA GLU A 35 22.36 -24.86 -15.21
C GLU A 35 22.02 -26.28 -14.76
N ALA A 36 20.94 -26.87 -15.27
CA ALA A 36 20.62 -28.28 -15.02
C ALA A 36 21.65 -29.23 -15.65
N GLU A 37 22.07 -28.98 -16.88
CA GLU A 37 23.04 -29.81 -17.59
C GLU A 37 24.44 -29.75 -16.96
N TYR A 38 24.92 -28.55 -16.65
CA TYR A 38 26.25 -28.36 -16.05
C TYR A 38 26.30 -28.83 -14.60
N SER A 39 25.22 -28.66 -13.83
CA SER A 39 25.15 -29.20 -12.46
C SER A 39 25.20 -30.73 -12.45
N ALA A 40 24.63 -31.40 -13.45
CA ALA A 40 24.72 -32.86 -13.58
C ALA A 40 26.15 -33.35 -13.91
N LYS A 41 27.00 -32.44 -14.41
CA LYS A 41 28.40 -32.71 -14.77
C LYS A 41 29.40 -32.16 -13.72
N GLU A 42 28.94 -31.67 -12.57
CA GLU A 42 29.74 -31.00 -11.53
C GLU A 42 30.49 -29.73 -12.02
N TYR A 43 30.01 -29.09 -13.09
CA TYR A 43 30.57 -27.83 -13.59
C TYR A 43 29.61 -26.66 -13.35
N SER A 44 30.14 -25.44 -13.34
CA SER A 44 29.35 -24.22 -13.29
C SER A 44 29.21 -23.62 -14.68
N TRP A 45 27.98 -23.43 -15.15
CA TRP A 45 27.70 -22.74 -16.40
C TRP A 45 28.07 -21.25 -16.27
N LEU A 46 28.84 -20.74 -17.24
CA LEU A 46 29.39 -19.38 -17.21
C LEU A 46 28.36 -18.30 -17.51
N GLY A 47 27.22 -18.63 -18.09
CA GLY A 47 26.20 -17.69 -18.55
C GLY A 47 26.04 -17.70 -20.07
N PHE A 48 25.12 -16.89 -20.58
CA PHE A 48 24.83 -16.80 -22.01
C PHE A 48 25.53 -15.62 -22.66
N GLU A 49 25.80 -15.72 -23.95
CA GLU A 49 26.28 -14.65 -24.81
C GLU A 49 25.15 -14.00 -25.62
N TRP A 50 25.44 -12.83 -26.20
CA TRP A 50 24.43 -12.02 -26.88
C TRP A 50 23.74 -12.72 -28.05
N PHE A 51 24.44 -13.61 -28.75
CA PHE A 51 23.91 -14.31 -29.92
C PHE A 51 22.96 -15.45 -29.55
N GLU A 52 23.05 -15.99 -28.33
CA GLU A 52 22.22 -17.10 -27.86
C GLU A 52 20.81 -16.65 -27.48
N VAL A 53 20.63 -15.35 -27.19
CA VAL A 53 19.35 -14.70 -26.88
C VAL A 53 18.98 -13.63 -27.92
N HIS A 54 19.65 -13.66 -29.07
CA HIS A 54 19.45 -12.75 -30.20
C HIS A 54 19.39 -11.25 -29.83
N ALA A 55 20.16 -10.83 -28.83
CA ALA A 55 20.13 -9.49 -28.28
C ALA A 55 21.31 -8.64 -28.76
N ASN A 56 21.08 -7.32 -28.92
CA ASN A 56 22.18 -6.39 -29.13
C ASN A 56 23.02 -6.27 -27.82
N PRO A 57 24.37 -6.38 -27.87
CA PRO A 57 25.22 -6.21 -26.69
C PRO A 57 25.00 -4.92 -25.90
N GLN A 58 24.60 -3.82 -26.56
CA GLN A 58 24.25 -2.58 -25.87
C GLN A 58 22.98 -2.70 -25.03
N THR A 59 21.99 -3.49 -25.49
CA THR A 59 20.76 -3.79 -24.74
C THR A 59 21.08 -4.61 -23.50
N LEU A 60 21.93 -5.64 -23.61
CA LEU A 60 22.38 -6.43 -22.46
C LEU A 60 23.13 -5.58 -21.44
N LYS A 61 23.99 -4.66 -21.88
CA LYS A 61 24.67 -3.70 -20.98
C LYS A 61 23.67 -2.81 -20.24
N LYS A 62 22.58 -2.36 -20.88
CA LYS A 62 21.51 -1.62 -20.21
C LYS A 62 20.83 -2.48 -19.13
N MET A 63 20.53 -3.74 -19.43
CA MET A 63 19.95 -4.68 -18.45
C MET A 63 20.89 -4.91 -17.25
N VAL A 64 22.21 -4.91 -17.47
CA VAL A 64 23.21 -4.95 -16.38
C VAL A 64 23.15 -3.67 -15.53
N THR A 65 23.10 -2.49 -16.16
CA THR A 65 22.97 -1.23 -15.40
C THR A 65 21.65 -1.13 -14.62
N SER A 66 20.57 -1.74 -15.14
CA SER A 66 19.29 -1.90 -14.45
C SER A 66 19.27 -3.03 -13.43
N LYS A 67 20.38 -3.77 -13.29
CA LYS A 67 20.56 -4.92 -12.37
C LYS A 67 19.52 -6.02 -12.58
N VAL A 68 19.11 -6.22 -13.84
CA VAL A 68 18.28 -7.35 -14.29
C VAL A 68 19.19 -8.52 -14.71
N LEU A 69 20.34 -8.21 -15.31
CA LEU A 69 21.41 -9.16 -15.61
C LEU A 69 22.66 -8.88 -14.77
N ASN A 70 23.45 -9.92 -14.53
CA ASN A 70 24.80 -9.85 -13.99
C ASN A 70 25.80 -10.31 -15.06
N ILE A 71 26.99 -9.71 -15.08
CA ILE A 71 28.14 -10.22 -15.86
C ILE A 71 28.85 -11.24 -14.99
N THR A 72 28.93 -12.48 -15.48
CA THR A 72 29.51 -13.62 -14.76
C THR A 72 30.90 -13.98 -15.28
N PHE A 73 31.19 -13.68 -16.54
CA PHE A 73 32.52 -13.82 -17.14
C PHE A 73 32.73 -12.76 -18.22
N SER A 74 33.95 -12.22 -18.31
CA SER A 74 34.32 -11.25 -19.35
C SER A 74 35.78 -11.43 -19.76
N SER A 75 36.01 -11.47 -21.06
CA SER A 75 37.33 -11.50 -21.70
C SER A 75 37.38 -10.47 -22.84
N HIS A 76 38.52 -10.40 -23.54
CA HIS A 76 38.65 -9.57 -24.74
C HIS A 76 37.79 -10.05 -25.91
N SER A 77 37.38 -11.32 -25.91
CA SER A 77 36.66 -11.96 -27.02
C SER A 77 35.22 -12.35 -26.67
N SER A 78 34.83 -12.34 -25.38
CA SER A 78 33.53 -12.85 -24.96
C SER A 78 33.04 -12.20 -23.66
N THR A 79 31.72 -12.06 -23.51
CA THR A 79 31.08 -11.63 -22.26
C THR A 79 29.85 -12.48 -22.01
N HIS A 80 29.81 -13.13 -20.86
CA HIS A 80 28.71 -14.00 -20.46
C HIS A 80 27.85 -13.31 -19.39
N TYR A 81 26.55 -13.53 -19.50
CA TYR A 81 25.53 -12.93 -18.66
C TYR A 81 24.69 -14.00 -17.96
N LYS A 82 24.17 -13.67 -16.78
CA LYS A 82 23.11 -14.43 -16.12
C LYS A 82 22.00 -13.51 -15.66
N ILE A 83 20.81 -14.04 -15.54
CA ILE A 83 19.70 -13.33 -14.89
C ILE A 83 20.03 -13.19 -13.41
N ALA A 84 19.95 -11.96 -12.91
CA ALA A 84 20.35 -11.63 -11.55
C ALA A 84 19.43 -12.27 -10.50
N ASP A 85 18.14 -12.38 -10.82
CA ASP A 85 17.12 -13.00 -9.99
C ASP A 85 16.06 -13.66 -10.91
N PRO A 86 16.23 -14.95 -11.25
CA PRO A 86 15.36 -15.63 -12.20
C PRO A 86 13.91 -15.67 -11.77
N ASP A 87 13.64 -15.83 -10.47
CA ASP A 87 12.29 -15.94 -9.93
C ASP A 87 11.57 -14.59 -10.01
N LEU A 88 12.25 -13.51 -9.63
CA LEU A 88 11.68 -12.16 -9.71
C LEU A 88 11.44 -11.71 -11.16
N VAL A 89 12.35 -12.04 -12.08
CA VAL A 89 12.19 -11.71 -13.51
C VAL A 89 11.05 -12.52 -14.13
N ARG A 90 10.93 -13.80 -13.79
CA ARG A 90 9.82 -14.66 -14.25
C ARG A 90 8.48 -14.13 -13.75
N GLU A 91 8.40 -13.80 -12.47
CA GLU A 91 7.20 -13.21 -11.86
C GLU A 91 6.82 -11.89 -12.55
N ALA A 92 7.79 -11.03 -12.81
CA ALA A 92 7.57 -9.75 -13.48
C ALA A 92 7.10 -9.90 -14.93
N ILE A 93 7.67 -10.86 -15.68
CA ILE A 93 7.25 -11.16 -17.04
C ILE A 93 5.83 -11.76 -17.06
N GLN A 94 5.52 -12.66 -16.13
CA GLN A 94 4.20 -13.29 -16.03
C GLN A 94 3.12 -12.24 -15.70
N ALA A 95 3.38 -11.34 -14.76
CA ALA A 95 2.49 -10.22 -14.43
C ALA A 95 2.24 -9.28 -15.62
N MET A 96 3.16 -9.20 -16.60
CA MET A 96 2.98 -8.41 -17.82
C MET A 96 2.24 -9.16 -18.94
N LEU A 97 2.18 -10.49 -18.90
CA LEU A 97 1.61 -11.32 -19.96
C LEU A 97 0.22 -11.86 -19.64
N GLU A 98 -0.12 -12.02 -18.36
CA GLU A 98 -1.45 -12.44 -17.96
C GLU A 98 -2.41 -11.23 -17.94
N PRO A 99 -3.55 -11.25 -18.66
CA PRO A 99 -4.66 -10.40 -18.27
C PRO A 99 -5.03 -10.81 -16.86
N VAL A 100 -5.02 -9.86 -15.92
CA VAL A 100 -5.30 -10.09 -14.50
C VAL A 100 -6.66 -10.81 -14.37
N SER A 101 -6.65 -12.15 -14.31
CA SER A 101 -7.83 -12.92 -14.01
C SER A 101 -8.16 -12.62 -12.56
N GLN A 102 -9.21 -11.83 -12.35
CA GLN A 102 -9.63 -11.44 -11.02
C GLN A 102 -9.98 -12.73 -10.26
N PRO A 103 -9.22 -13.13 -9.22
CA PRO A 103 -9.71 -14.20 -8.35
C PRO A 103 -11.04 -13.71 -7.78
N GLU A 104 -12.11 -14.51 -7.83
CA GLU A 104 -13.41 -14.16 -7.26
C GLU A 104 -13.20 -13.66 -5.82
N ARG A 105 -13.54 -12.37 -5.64
CA ARG A 105 -13.15 -11.56 -4.49
C ARG A 105 -14.25 -11.63 -3.47
N GLU A 106 -14.22 -12.61 -2.59
CA GLU A 106 -15.12 -12.58 -1.44
C GLU A 106 -14.74 -11.40 -0.54
N MET A 107 -15.62 -10.41 -0.46
CA MET A 107 -15.50 -9.36 0.55
C MET A 107 -15.62 -10.00 1.93
N PRO A 108 -14.73 -9.67 2.89
CA PRO A 108 -14.87 -10.18 4.25
C PRO A 108 -16.27 -9.84 4.78
N GLY A 109 -17.04 -10.85 5.16
CA GLY A 109 -18.40 -10.65 5.69
C GLY A 109 -18.42 -9.84 7.00
N ASP A 110 -17.28 -9.73 7.67
CA ASP A 110 -17.05 -8.96 8.89
C ASP A 110 -16.39 -7.58 8.64
N LEU A 111 -16.40 -7.08 7.39
CA LEU A 111 -15.83 -5.76 7.06
C LEU A 111 -16.45 -4.67 7.96
N PHE A 112 -15.60 -3.92 8.66
CA PHE A 112 -15.98 -2.89 9.65
C PHE A 112 -16.63 -3.40 10.94
N ALA A 113 -16.61 -4.70 11.25
CA ALA A 113 -17.13 -5.23 12.51
C ALA A 113 -16.35 -4.71 13.74
N SER A 114 -15.09 -4.32 13.54
CA SER A 114 -14.22 -3.72 14.56
C SER A 114 -14.51 -2.24 14.83
N ILE A 115 -15.24 -1.56 13.93
CA ILE A 115 -15.57 -0.14 14.03
C ILE A 115 -16.93 0.00 14.72
N VAL A 116 -16.99 0.74 15.82
CA VAL A 116 -18.27 1.06 16.49
C VAL A 116 -18.92 2.27 15.83
N GLY A 117 -20.25 2.28 15.75
CA GLY A 117 -21.02 3.37 15.16
C GLY A 117 -20.90 3.49 13.64
N TYR A 118 -21.21 4.69 13.14
CA TYR A 118 -21.18 5.08 11.73
C TYR A 118 -21.93 4.14 10.75
N PRO A 119 -23.18 3.72 11.04
CA PRO A 119 -23.93 2.82 10.15
C PRO A 119 -24.12 3.42 8.74
N ASP A 120 -24.33 4.72 8.66
CA ASP A 120 -24.52 5.44 7.41
C ASP A 120 -23.23 5.48 6.59
N VAL A 121 -22.09 5.78 7.23
CA VAL A 121 -20.79 5.78 6.55
C VAL A 121 -20.42 4.38 6.07
N LYS A 122 -20.61 3.34 6.89
CA LYS A 122 -20.41 1.94 6.46
C LYS A 122 -21.26 1.59 5.26
N THR A 123 -22.49 2.13 5.21
CA THR A 123 -23.39 1.92 4.08
C THR A 123 -22.94 2.63 2.82
N LEU A 124 -22.51 3.90 2.92
CA LEU A 124 -21.95 4.64 1.78
C LEU A 124 -20.65 4.00 1.26
N VAL A 125 -19.80 3.51 2.16
CA VAL A 125 -18.59 2.77 1.77
C VAL A 125 -18.97 1.50 1.01
N ARG A 126 -19.97 0.73 1.49
CA ARG A 126 -20.46 -0.45 0.77
C ARG A 126 -20.98 -0.11 -0.63
N TYR A 127 -21.79 0.94 -0.75
CA TYR A 127 -22.27 1.40 -2.05
C TYR A 127 -21.13 1.81 -2.99
N ALA A 128 -20.08 2.45 -2.47
CA ALA A 128 -18.90 2.77 -3.26
C ALA A 128 -18.15 1.51 -3.74
N LEU A 129 -18.06 0.47 -2.92
CA LEU A 129 -17.42 -0.81 -3.28
C LEU A 129 -18.19 -1.60 -4.34
N GLU A 130 -19.51 -1.44 -4.37
CA GLU A 130 -20.44 -2.13 -5.29
C GLU A 130 -20.75 -1.34 -6.57
N ALA A 131 -20.34 -0.07 -6.63
CA ALA A 131 -20.63 0.81 -7.76
C ALA A 131 -19.96 0.31 -9.05
N GLU A 132 -20.71 0.34 -10.17
CA GLU A 132 -20.21 -0.01 -11.50
C GLU A 132 -19.09 0.92 -11.99
N LYS A 133 -19.12 2.18 -11.53
CA LYS A 133 -18.10 3.19 -11.82
C LYS A 133 -17.50 3.69 -10.51
N PRO A 134 -16.19 4.04 -10.49
CA PRO A 134 -15.52 4.46 -9.26
C PRO A 134 -16.22 5.66 -8.59
N ALA A 135 -16.61 5.48 -7.32
CA ALA A 135 -17.20 6.49 -6.46
C ALA A 135 -16.26 6.86 -5.31
N HIS A 136 -15.31 7.74 -5.57
CA HIS A 136 -14.24 8.05 -4.61
C HIS A 136 -14.76 8.69 -3.32
N LEU A 137 -14.24 8.27 -2.16
CA LEU A 137 -14.65 8.77 -0.85
C LEU A 137 -13.50 9.47 -0.13
N LEU A 138 -13.78 10.61 0.49
CA LEU A 138 -12.87 11.33 1.37
C LEU A 138 -13.43 11.38 2.80
N LEU A 139 -12.73 10.75 3.73
CA LEU A 139 -13.03 10.77 5.16
C LEU A 139 -12.26 11.93 5.82
N SER A 140 -12.99 12.88 6.39
CA SER A 140 -12.41 14.09 7.02
C SER A 140 -12.88 14.23 8.47
N GLY A 141 -12.08 14.85 9.34
CA GLY A 141 -12.46 15.01 10.74
C GLY A 141 -11.25 15.11 11.69
N PRO A 142 -11.48 15.36 12.99
CA PRO A 142 -10.43 15.56 13.98
C PRO A 142 -9.61 14.27 14.20
N PRO A 143 -8.41 14.35 14.82
CA PRO A 143 -7.69 13.15 15.25
C PRO A 143 -8.58 12.16 16.02
N ALA A 144 -8.22 10.88 15.98
CA ALA A 144 -8.94 9.78 16.68
C ALA A 144 -10.40 9.51 16.23
N SER A 145 -10.94 10.17 15.19
CA SER A 145 -12.33 9.98 14.73
C SER A 145 -12.56 8.77 13.77
N ALA A 146 -11.95 7.61 14.02
CA ALA A 146 -12.07 6.38 13.21
C ALA A 146 -11.61 6.40 11.72
N LYS A 147 -11.24 7.55 11.13
CA LYS A 147 -10.91 7.65 9.68
C LYS A 147 -9.86 6.64 9.21
N THR A 148 -8.70 6.59 9.87
CA THR A 148 -7.64 5.62 9.55
C THR A 148 -8.11 4.18 9.78
N MET A 149 -8.99 3.93 10.76
CA MET A 149 -9.53 2.59 11.00
C MET A 149 -10.39 2.11 9.83
N PHE A 150 -11.20 2.99 9.22
CA PHE A 150 -11.91 2.65 7.98
C PHE A 150 -10.96 2.26 6.85
N LEU A 151 -9.87 3.01 6.64
CA LEU A 151 -8.87 2.64 5.64
C LEU A 151 -8.18 1.30 5.97
N LEU A 152 -7.88 1.02 7.23
CA LEU A 152 -7.25 -0.24 7.64
C LEU A 152 -8.19 -1.44 7.46
N GLU A 153 -9.49 -1.28 7.67
CA GLU A 153 -10.47 -2.34 7.36
C GLU A 153 -10.58 -2.54 5.85
N LEU A 154 -10.61 -1.46 5.05
CA LEU A 154 -10.61 -1.53 3.58
C LEU A 154 -9.33 -2.17 3.02
N ARG A 155 -8.20 -2.06 3.72
CA ARG A 155 -6.94 -2.72 3.36
C ARG A 155 -7.05 -4.25 3.38
N ARG A 156 -8.07 -4.81 4.04
CA ARG A 156 -8.33 -6.26 4.03
C ARG A 156 -8.91 -6.72 2.69
N LEU A 157 -9.39 -5.80 1.85
CA LEU A 157 -9.91 -6.12 0.54
C LEU A 157 -8.79 -6.52 -0.42
N PRO A 158 -9.04 -7.49 -1.32
CA PRO A 158 -8.07 -7.88 -2.34
C PRO A 158 -7.77 -6.71 -3.28
N GLN A 159 -6.52 -6.63 -3.74
CA GLN A 159 -6.01 -5.52 -4.57
C GLN A 159 -6.19 -4.13 -3.97
N SER A 160 -6.17 -4.05 -2.64
CA SER A 160 -6.04 -2.77 -1.96
C SER A 160 -4.57 -2.39 -1.78
N TYR A 161 -4.25 -1.12 -2.00
CA TYR A 161 -2.94 -0.56 -1.73
C TYR A 161 -3.06 0.59 -0.73
N TYR A 162 -2.39 0.44 0.42
CA TYR A 162 -2.35 1.47 1.47
C TYR A 162 -1.13 2.37 1.30
N ALA A 163 -1.37 3.67 1.16
CA ALA A 163 -0.36 4.69 1.01
C ALA A 163 -0.50 5.74 2.11
N LEU A 164 0.60 6.01 2.82
CA LEU A 164 0.70 7.16 3.71
C LEU A 164 1.25 8.34 2.91
N ALA A 165 0.44 9.39 2.72
CA ALA A 165 0.76 10.51 1.84
C ALA A 165 2.10 11.17 2.15
N ALA A 166 2.44 11.31 3.44
CA ALA A 166 3.70 11.90 3.89
C ALA A 166 4.97 11.14 3.44
N THR A 167 4.83 9.87 3.03
CA THR A 167 5.95 9.00 2.64
C THR A 167 6.00 8.72 1.14
N LEU A 168 5.06 9.25 0.36
CA LEU A 168 5.03 9.10 -1.09
C LEU A 168 6.06 10.02 -1.74
N THR A 169 7.08 9.42 -2.37
CA THR A 169 8.05 10.15 -3.21
C THR A 169 7.42 10.53 -4.54
N ALA A 170 7.99 11.48 -5.28
CA ALA A 170 7.50 11.97 -6.58
C ALA A 170 7.15 10.91 -7.62
N ALA A 171 7.99 9.88 -7.74
CA ALA A 171 7.72 8.74 -8.62
C ALA A 171 6.71 7.76 -8.02
N GLY A 172 6.52 7.81 -6.70
CA GLY A 172 5.86 6.77 -5.90
C GLY A 172 4.42 6.50 -6.29
N LEU A 173 3.56 7.52 -6.39
CA LEU A 173 2.13 7.26 -6.64
C LEU A 173 1.86 6.70 -8.04
N ALA A 174 2.46 7.29 -9.08
CA ALA A 174 2.33 6.79 -10.45
C ALA A 174 2.95 5.39 -10.58
N ASP A 175 4.17 5.19 -10.06
CA ASP A 175 4.83 3.88 -10.09
C ASP A 175 3.99 2.82 -9.34
N ILE A 176 3.33 3.17 -8.22
CA ILE A 176 2.41 2.27 -7.52
C ILE A 176 1.24 1.85 -8.42
N LEU A 177 0.62 2.81 -9.12
CA LEU A 177 -0.53 2.54 -9.98
C LEU A 177 -0.14 1.67 -11.18
N PHE A 178 1.01 1.93 -11.81
CA PHE A 178 1.52 1.12 -12.93
C PHE A 178 1.97 -0.29 -12.53
N VAL A 179 2.44 -0.49 -11.28
CA VAL A 179 2.99 -1.79 -10.86
C VAL A 179 1.92 -2.67 -10.23
N TYR A 180 1.08 -2.10 -9.36
CA TYR A 180 0.14 -2.88 -8.57
C TYR A 180 -1.27 -2.87 -9.13
N GLU A 181 -1.58 -1.94 -10.04
CA GLU A 181 -2.90 -1.76 -10.65
C GLU A 181 -4.04 -1.96 -9.63
N PRO A 182 -3.99 -1.25 -8.48
CA PRO A 182 -4.86 -1.58 -7.38
C PRO A 182 -6.30 -1.23 -7.73
N ARG A 183 -7.24 -2.12 -7.42
CA ARG A 183 -8.66 -1.79 -7.47
C ARG A 183 -9.02 -0.74 -6.41
N PHE A 184 -8.36 -0.77 -5.26
CA PHE A 184 -8.58 0.19 -4.18
C PHE A 184 -7.27 0.86 -3.79
N ILE A 185 -7.18 2.18 -3.88
CA ILE A 185 -6.08 2.93 -3.30
C ILE A 185 -6.56 3.68 -2.06
N LEU A 186 -5.84 3.48 -0.96
CA LEU A 186 -6.18 3.95 0.37
C LEU A 186 -5.13 4.98 0.81
N ILE A 187 -5.47 6.25 0.82
CA ILE A 187 -4.52 7.35 1.06
C ILE A 187 -4.79 7.96 2.43
N ASP A 188 -3.92 7.68 3.40
CA ASP A 188 -3.98 8.32 4.71
C ASP A 188 -3.14 9.60 4.77
N GLU A 189 -3.53 10.51 5.65
CA GLU A 189 -2.99 11.87 5.76
C GLU A 189 -2.98 12.64 4.42
N VAL A 190 -4.05 12.53 3.64
CA VAL A 190 -4.14 13.06 2.26
C VAL A 190 -3.74 14.54 2.12
N GLU A 191 -3.92 15.36 3.15
CA GLU A 191 -3.50 16.76 3.18
C GLU A 191 -1.99 16.96 3.09
N ARG A 192 -1.19 15.90 3.22
CA ARG A 192 0.27 15.90 3.11
C ARG A 192 0.77 15.48 1.73
N LEU A 193 -0.11 15.27 0.76
CA LEU A 193 0.28 14.96 -0.61
C LEU A 193 1.08 16.10 -1.24
N ALA A 194 2.18 15.74 -1.91
CA ALA A 194 2.90 16.66 -2.78
C ALA A 194 2.06 17.01 -4.03
N PRO A 195 2.26 18.21 -4.63
CA PRO A 195 1.49 18.65 -5.80
C PRO A 195 1.53 17.69 -7.00
N GLU A 196 2.66 17.02 -7.22
CA GLU A 196 2.83 16.00 -8.26
C GLU A 196 1.85 14.82 -8.12
N HIS A 197 1.58 14.39 -6.87
CA HIS A 197 0.62 13.32 -6.59
C HIS A 197 -0.82 13.77 -6.80
N ILE A 198 -1.10 15.04 -6.54
CA ILE A 198 -2.43 15.62 -6.78
C ILE A 198 -2.75 15.57 -8.27
N GLY A 199 -1.78 15.87 -9.14
CA GLY A 199 -1.94 15.74 -10.60
C GLY A 199 -2.30 14.31 -11.03
N VAL A 200 -1.59 13.31 -10.49
CA VAL A 200 -1.86 11.90 -10.76
C VAL A 200 -3.26 11.49 -10.29
N LEU A 201 -3.66 11.86 -9.07
CA LEU A 201 -5.00 11.56 -8.56
C LEU A 201 -6.11 12.24 -9.36
N ASN A 202 -5.90 13.49 -9.76
CA ASN A 202 -6.87 14.22 -10.56
C ASN A 202 -7.17 13.54 -11.89
N SER A 203 -6.14 12.98 -12.54
CA SER A 203 -6.26 12.22 -13.79
C SER A 203 -6.94 10.87 -13.54
N LEU A 204 -6.42 10.08 -12.59
CA LEU A 204 -6.96 8.78 -12.21
C LEU A 204 -8.46 8.86 -11.87
N MET A 205 -8.86 9.82 -11.04
CA MET A 205 -10.25 9.96 -10.59
C MET A 205 -11.19 10.55 -11.63
N ALA A 206 -10.66 11.26 -12.64
CA ALA A 206 -11.49 11.87 -13.67
C ALA A 206 -11.74 10.92 -14.85
N THR A 207 -10.70 10.21 -15.27
CA THR A 207 -10.72 9.43 -16.51
C THR A 207 -10.22 7.99 -16.34
N GLY A 208 -9.70 7.62 -15.18
CA GLY A 208 -8.99 6.36 -14.98
C GLY A 208 -7.56 6.36 -15.54
N ILE A 209 -7.18 7.37 -16.32
CA ILE A 209 -5.92 7.39 -17.04
C ILE A 209 -4.80 7.87 -16.12
N VAL A 210 -3.73 7.08 -16.06
CA VAL A 210 -2.45 7.43 -15.45
C VAL A 210 -1.42 7.48 -16.57
N SER A 211 -0.79 8.64 -16.76
CA SER A 211 0.25 8.82 -17.76
C SER A 211 1.51 9.40 -17.12
N GLU A 212 2.66 8.83 -17.47
CA GLU A 212 3.95 9.31 -17.00
C GLU A 212 4.97 9.37 -18.13
N THR A 213 5.63 10.52 -18.28
CA THR A 213 6.75 10.71 -19.21
C THR A 213 8.07 10.75 -18.43
N LYS A 214 8.91 9.72 -18.57
CA LYS A 214 10.28 9.70 -18.02
C LYS A 214 11.28 9.52 -19.14
N HIS A 215 12.28 10.41 -19.20
CA HIS A 215 13.38 10.36 -20.17
C HIS A 215 12.95 10.21 -21.64
N GLY A 216 11.84 10.85 -22.03
CA GLY A 216 11.31 10.81 -23.40
C GLY A 216 10.51 9.54 -23.76
N LYS A 217 10.29 8.62 -22.82
CA LYS A 217 9.34 7.51 -22.96
C LYS A 217 8.08 7.84 -22.16
N THR A 218 6.92 7.84 -22.82
CA THR A 218 5.60 7.97 -22.19
C THR A 218 5.01 6.58 -21.99
N ARG A 219 4.46 6.33 -20.81
CA ARG A 219 3.61 5.18 -20.55
C ARG A 219 2.26 5.64 -20.04
N GLU A 220 1.23 4.94 -20.48
CA GLU A 220 -0.16 5.23 -20.18
C GLU A 220 -0.86 3.94 -19.77
N LEU A 221 -1.72 4.03 -18.77
CA LEU A 221 -2.52 2.93 -18.24
C LEU A 221 -3.89 3.49 -17.86
N GLU A 222 -4.95 2.77 -18.19
CA GLU A 222 -6.32 3.09 -17.77
C GLU A 222 -6.75 2.12 -16.67
N LEU A 223 -7.21 2.67 -15.54
CA LEU A 223 -7.59 1.94 -14.34
C LEU A 223 -9.00 2.33 -13.88
N ASP A 224 -9.74 1.37 -13.32
CA ASP A 224 -11.00 1.58 -12.60
C ASP A 224 -10.77 1.73 -11.08
N THR A 225 -9.59 2.20 -10.67
CA THR A 225 -9.20 2.32 -9.27
C THR A 225 -10.16 3.22 -8.49
N LEU A 226 -10.75 2.66 -7.43
CA LEU A 226 -11.51 3.39 -6.43
C LEU A 226 -10.56 3.99 -5.39
N VAL A 227 -10.76 5.28 -5.07
CA VAL A 227 -9.89 6.03 -4.16
C VAL A 227 -10.64 6.27 -2.86
N PHE A 228 -10.08 5.77 -1.75
CA PHE A 228 -10.49 6.16 -0.40
C PHE A 228 -9.38 6.98 0.23
N ALA A 229 -9.68 8.21 0.61
CA ALA A 229 -8.73 9.10 1.25
C ALA A 229 -9.18 9.43 2.67
N ALA A 230 -8.23 9.62 3.59
CA ALA A 230 -8.47 10.11 4.94
C ALA A 230 -7.53 11.27 5.25
N GLY A 231 -8.06 12.31 5.91
CA GLY A 231 -7.25 13.45 6.32
C GLY A 231 -7.89 14.26 7.43
N ILE A 232 -7.08 15.11 8.07
CA ILE A 232 -7.56 16.03 9.10
C ILE A 232 -7.86 17.38 8.47
N LYS A 233 -6.89 17.95 7.76
CA LYS A 233 -6.96 19.32 7.19
C LYS A 233 -7.24 19.29 5.69
N VAL A 234 -8.33 18.62 5.32
CA VAL A 234 -8.69 18.40 3.91
C VAL A 234 -9.03 19.69 3.17
N GLU A 235 -9.39 20.75 3.88
CA GLU A 235 -9.62 22.10 3.34
C GLU A 235 -8.37 22.72 2.68
N ARG A 236 -7.18 22.18 2.96
CA ARG A 236 -5.93 22.59 2.29
C ARG A 236 -5.74 21.97 0.92
N LEU A 237 -6.53 20.94 0.59
CA LEU A 237 -6.46 20.30 -0.71
C LEU A 237 -7.01 21.24 -1.80
N PRO A 238 -6.45 21.17 -3.01
CA PRO A 238 -6.99 21.86 -4.17
C PRO A 238 -8.47 21.52 -4.44
N GLN A 239 -9.25 22.53 -4.84
CA GLN A 239 -10.70 22.40 -5.05
C GLN A 239 -11.06 21.43 -6.18
N ASP A 240 -10.23 21.37 -7.21
CA ASP A 240 -10.35 20.40 -8.30
C ASP A 240 -10.26 18.97 -7.75
N LEU A 241 -9.27 18.65 -6.91
CA LEU A 241 -9.20 17.33 -6.29
C LEU A 241 -10.40 17.06 -5.37
N LEU A 242 -10.76 18.03 -4.51
CA LEU A 242 -11.90 17.90 -3.60
C LEU A 242 -13.23 17.66 -4.32
N SER A 243 -13.43 18.25 -5.50
CA SER A 243 -14.66 18.10 -6.29
C SER A 243 -14.88 16.69 -6.83
N ARG A 244 -13.83 15.85 -6.87
CA ARG A 244 -13.89 14.46 -7.34
C ARG A 244 -14.25 13.46 -6.24
N PHE A 245 -14.30 13.93 -4.98
CA PHE A 245 -14.63 13.08 -3.84
C PHE A 245 -16.06 13.30 -3.35
N THR A 246 -16.70 12.21 -2.96
CA THR A 246 -17.80 12.26 -1.99
C THR A 246 -17.20 12.44 -0.60
N LYS A 247 -17.50 13.56 0.06
CA LYS A 247 -16.87 13.96 1.32
C LYS A 247 -17.72 13.53 2.51
N LEU A 248 -17.14 12.77 3.42
CA LEU A 248 -17.75 12.33 4.67
C LEU A 248 -17.02 13.00 5.84
N HIS A 249 -17.74 13.75 6.66
CA HIS A 249 -17.19 14.45 7.80
C HIS A 249 -17.50 13.69 9.09
N PHE A 250 -16.46 13.36 9.84
CA PHE A 250 -16.51 12.69 11.12
C PHE A 250 -16.43 13.76 12.20
N ALA A 251 -17.46 13.82 13.04
CA ALA A 251 -17.45 14.64 14.24
C ALA A 251 -16.50 14.05 15.30
N PRO A 252 -16.02 14.86 16.26
CA PRO A 252 -15.45 14.33 17.51
C PRO A 252 -16.46 13.38 18.17
N TYR A 253 -15.95 12.36 18.87
CA TYR A 253 -16.82 11.47 19.64
C TYR A 253 -17.54 12.24 20.75
N THR A 254 -18.76 11.81 21.05
CA THR A 254 -19.38 12.05 22.35
C THR A 254 -18.72 11.18 23.43
N GLU A 255 -18.97 11.49 24.71
CA GLU A 255 -18.47 10.66 25.82
C GLU A 255 -18.93 9.20 25.70
N GLN A 256 -20.22 9.01 25.38
CA GLN A 256 -20.80 7.68 25.25
C GLN A 256 -20.17 6.91 24.09
N GLU A 257 -20.04 7.53 22.91
CA GLU A 257 -19.37 6.91 21.77
C GLU A 257 -17.90 6.59 22.08
N PHE A 258 -17.19 7.49 22.76
CA PHE A 258 -15.79 7.28 23.13
C PHE A 258 -15.62 6.08 24.07
N ILE A 259 -16.49 5.98 25.09
CA ILE A 259 -16.48 4.86 26.03
C ILE A 259 -16.83 3.55 25.31
N GLU A 260 -17.89 3.53 24.49
CA GLU A 260 -18.33 2.33 23.77
C GLU A 260 -17.24 1.82 22.79
N VAL A 261 -16.65 2.74 22.01
CA VAL A 261 -15.54 2.44 21.10
C VAL A 261 -14.35 1.88 21.89
N SER A 262 -13.97 2.53 22.98
CA SER A 262 -12.83 2.13 23.79
C SER A 262 -13.04 0.76 24.44
N GLN A 263 -14.22 0.49 25.00
CA GLN A 263 -14.57 -0.82 25.56
C GLN A 263 -14.40 -1.93 24.52
N ARG A 264 -14.99 -1.75 23.33
CA ARG A 264 -14.90 -2.77 22.28
C ARG A 264 -13.47 -2.98 21.79
N VAL A 265 -12.72 -1.90 21.60
CA VAL A 265 -11.31 -1.96 21.18
C VAL A 265 -10.47 -2.69 22.22
N LEU A 266 -10.58 -2.33 23.50
CA LEU A 266 -9.79 -2.92 24.58
C LEU A 266 -10.15 -4.38 24.86
N ALA A 267 -11.43 -4.74 24.81
CA ALA A 267 -11.87 -6.12 24.95
C ALA A 267 -11.37 -6.99 23.80
N THR A 268 -11.50 -6.50 22.55
CA THR A 268 -11.15 -7.28 21.36
C THR A 268 -9.64 -7.40 21.14
N ARG A 269 -8.89 -6.31 21.36
CA ARG A 269 -7.45 -6.25 21.00
C ARG A 269 -6.51 -6.47 22.16
N GLU A 270 -6.92 -6.08 23.36
CA GLU A 270 -6.05 -6.05 24.55
C GLU A 270 -6.54 -7.01 25.65
N ASN A 271 -7.57 -7.82 25.38
CA ASN A 271 -8.17 -8.80 26.30
C ASN A 271 -8.49 -8.20 27.69
N THR A 272 -8.89 -6.92 27.72
CA THR A 272 -9.24 -6.20 28.94
C THR A 272 -10.71 -6.41 29.27
N SER A 273 -11.07 -6.59 30.55
CA SER A 273 -12.47 -6.73 30.96
C SER A 273 -13.28 -5.47 30.64
N MET A 274 -14.57 -5.63 30.38
CA MET A 274 -15.46 -4.50 30.05
C MET A 274 -15.46 -3.42 31.14
N ASP A 275 -15.45 -3.82 32.42
CA ASP A 275 -15.40 -2.90 33.56
C ASP A 275 -14.09 -2.09 33.59
N ASN A 276 -12.94 -2.74 33.38
CA ASN A 276 -11.65 -2.05 33.36
C ASN A 276 -11.52 -1.16 32.12
N ALA A 277 -12.06 -1.59 30.98
CA ALA A 277 -12.05 -0.80 29.76
C ALA A 277 -12.93 0.45 29.87
N GLU A 278 -14.11 0.33 30.49
CA GLU A 278 -14.98 1.46 30.82
C GLU A 278 -14.27 2.45 31.75
N TYR A 279 -13.62 1.91 32.78
CA TYR A 279 -12.89 2.71 33.76
C TYR A 279 -11.76 3.51 33.10
N ILE A 280 -10.92 2.86 32.28
CA ILE A 280 -9.85 3.53 31.54
C ILE A 280 -10.42 4.64 30.64
N ALA A 281 -11.47 4.32 29.87
CA ALA A 281 -12.07 5.27 28.93
C ALA A 281 -12.69 6.47 29.65
N GLY A 282 -13.45 6.23 30.71
CA GLY A 282 -14.07 7.28 31.52
C GLY A 282 -13.03 8.19 32.17
N GLU A 283 -11.93 7.66 32.68
CA GLU A 283 -10.87 8.48 33.27
C GLU A 283 -10.12 9.31 32.23
N LEU A 284 -9.78 8.73 31.07
CA LEU A 284 -9.13 9.50 30.00
C LEU A 284 -10.06 10.54 29.39
N TRP A 285 -11.37 10.26 29.29
CA TRP A 285 -12.37 11.24 28.88
C TRP A 285 -12.45 12.41 29.87
N ARG A 286 -12.45 12.16 31.18
CA ARG A 286 -12.43 13.26 32.18
C ARG A 286 -11.18 14.13 32.08
N LEU A 287 -10.04 13.56 31.67
CA LEU A 287 -8.79 14.30 31.53
C LEU A 287 -8.70 15.12 30.25
N HIS A 288 -9.22 14.60 29.14
CA HIS A 288 -8.98 15.19 27.81
C HIS A 288 -10.26 15.69 27.11
N GLY A 289 -11.45 15.36 27.63
CA GLY A 289 -12.74 15.67 27.04
C GLY A 289 -12.80 15.19 25.58
N GLN A 290 -13.24 16.08 24.69
CA GLN A 290 -13.33 15.81 23.25
C GLN A 290 -11.98 15.50 22.57
N ASN A 291 -10.85 15.77 23.23
CA ASN A 291 -9.52 15.41 22.74
C ASN A 291 -9.05 14.02 23.19
N ALA A 292 -9.88 13.28 23.94
CA ALA A 292 -9.54 11.93 24.35
C ALA A 292 -9.34 11.02 23.14
N ASP A 293 -8.30 10.19 23.20
CA ASP A 293 -7.90 9.31 22.10
C ASP A 293 -7.98 7.84 22.53
N VAL A 294 -8.70 7.03 21.75
CA VAL A 294 -8.82 5.57 21.96
C VAL A 294 -7.43 4.92 21.98
N ARG A 295 -6.45 5.48 21.25
CA ARG A 295 -5.06 5.01 21.28
C ARG A 295 -4.41 5.18 22.65
N GLN A 296 -4.76 6.21 23.42
CA GLN A 296 -4.29 6.36 24.80
C GLN A 296 -4.90 5.27 25.70
N CYS A 297 -6.18 4.94 25.51
CA CYS A 297 -6.81 3.82 26.23
C CYS A 297 -6.05 2.51 26.00
N VAL A 298 -5.68 2.23 24.75
CA VAL A 298 -4.87 1.06 24.37
C VAL A 298 -3.51 1.07 25.08
N GLN A 299 -2.82 2.22 25.15
CA GLN A 299 -1.55 2.31 25.86
C GLN A 299 -1.70 2.03 27.36
N VAL A 300 -2.72 2.57 28.01
CA VAL A 300 -3.02 2.31 29.43
C VAL A 300 -3.27 0.82 29.66
N ALA A 301 -4.10 0.19 28.81
CA ALA A 301 -4.38 -1.25 28.91
C ALA A 301 -3.11 -2.11 28.75
N ARG A 302 -2.22 -1.76 27.83
CA ARG A 302 -0.94 -2.49 27.63
C ARG A 302 0.01 -2.35 28.80
N LEU A 303 0.18 -1.13 29.32
CA LEU A 303 1.06 -0.86 30.46
C LEU A 303 0.54 -1.55 31.73
N SER A 304 -0.78 -1.61 31.89
CA SER A 304 -1.41 -2.25 33.04
C SER A 304 -1.58 -3.76 32.90
N GLN A 305 -1.53 -4.30 31.67
CA GLN A 305 -1.84 -5.71 31.37
C GLN A 305 -3.23 -6.14 31.86
N GLY A 306 -4.18 -5.20 31.88
CA GLY A 306 -5.55 -5.44 32.35
C GLY A 306 -5.71 -5.54 33.88
N ASP A 307 -4.64 -5.39 34.66
CA ASP A 307 -4.69 -5.36 36.12
C ASP A 307 -5.18 -4.01 36.65
N LYS A 308 -6.17 -4.02 37.53
CA LYS A 308 -6.83 -2.81 38.02
C LYS A 308 -5.90 -1.89 38.82
N GLN A 309 -5.04 -2.45 39.67
CA GLN A 309 -4.11 -1.63 40.46
C GLN A 309 -3.10 -0.93 39.55
N ARG A 310 -2.58 -1.64 38.54
CA ARG A 310 -1.67 -1.03 37.56
C ARG A 310 -2.36 0.01 36.69
N ILE A 311 -3.64 -0.15 36.36
CA ILE A 311 -4.42 0.89 35.67
C ILE A 311 -4.38 2.18 36.49
N ASP A 312 -4.67 2.10 37.80
CA ASP A 312 -4.65 3.26 38.69
C ASP A 312 -3.26 3.93 38.73
N GLU A 313 -2.20 3.14 38.87
CA GLU A 313 -0.81 3.64 38.87
C GLU A 313 -0.44 4.37 37.57
N VAL A 314 -0.82 3.80 36.41
CA VAL A 314 -0.58 4.41 35.10
C VAL A 314 -1.39 5.70 34.94
N LEU A 315 -2.68 5.69 35.30
CA LEU A 315 -3.53 6.88 35.19
C LEU A 315 -3.05 8.01 36.11
N VAL A 316 -2.61 7.70 37.33
CA VAL A 316 -2.00 8.69 38.24
C VAL A 316 -0.73 9.28 37.64
N ALA A 317 0.14 8.45 37.07
CA ALA A 317 1.34 8.92 36.40
C ALA A 317 0.99 9.82 35.21
N LEU A 318 0.04 9.42 34.36
CA LEU A 318 -0.42 10.23 33.24
C LEU A 318 -0.95 11.58 33.73
N ARG A 319 -1.81 11.64 34.75
CA ARG A 319 -2.29 12.91 35.32
C ARG A 319 -1.18 13.83 35.78
N LYS A 320 -0.11 13.27 36.37
CA LYS A 320 1.01 14.05 36.88
C LYS A 320 1.89 14.65 35.77
N TYR A 321 2.00 13.97 34.63
CA TYR A 321 2.93 14.33 33.56
C TYR A 321 2.27 14.78 32.24
N SER A 322 0.94 14.74 32.15
CA SER A 322 0.17 15.29 31.02
C SER A 322 -0.05 16.78 31.24
N ALA A 323 0.90 17.61 30.79
CA ALA A 323 0.78 19.06 30.71
C ALA A 323 0.45 19.49 29.29
#